data_AF-A0A917ENJ1-F1
#
_entry.id   AF-A0A917ENJ1-F1
#
_cell.length_a   1.000
_cell.length_b   1.000
_cell.length_c   1.000
_cell.angle_alpha   90.00
_cell.angle_beta   90.00
_cell.angle_gamma   90.00
#
_symmetry.space_group_name_H-M   'P 1'
#
loop_
_entity.id
_entity.type
_entity.pdbx_description
1 polymer ?
#
loop_
_entity_poly.entity_id
_entity_poly.type
_entity_poly.pdbx_seq_one_letter_code
_entity_poly.pdbx_strand_id
1 'polypeptide(L)'
;MRFLLELLRIIILFLLIGGIASNIITNIYSNFDINIDSYIWFIHTAIFLSFFVLYRNKLQFSGWYVGKGREKLPETVSAVLICSSILLLTIPPIFI
;
A
#
# COMPACT_ATOMS: atom_id res chain seq x y z
N MET A 1 20.67 3.18 -16.35
CA MET A 1 20.97 2.24 -15.24
C MET A 1 20.29 2.61 -13.92
N ARG A 2 20.30 3.87 -13.46
CA ARG A 2 19.68 4.25 -12.16
C ARG A 2 18.17 3.98 -12.07
N PHE A 3 17.44 4.05 -13.18
CA PHE A 3 16.00 3.73 -13.22
C PHE A 3 15.69 2.27 -12.84
N LEU A 4 16.44 1.31 -13.40
CA LEU A 4 16.25 -0.12 -13.09
C LEU A 4 16.50 -0.43 -11.62
N LEU A 5 17.50 0.23 -11.01
CA LEU A 5 17.78 0.10 -9.57
C LEU A 5 16.65 0.66 -8.71
N GLU A 6 16.02 1.77 -9.11
CA GLU A 6 14.88 2.32 -8.39
C GLU A 6 13.63 1.42 -8.55
N LEU A 7 13.40 0.85 -9.73
CA LEU A 7 12.32 -0.12 -9.95
C LEU A 7 12.52 -1.37 -9.09
N LEU A 8 13.73 -1.92 -9.08
CA LEU A 8 14.08 -3.07 -8.23
C LEU A 8 13.84 -2.75 -6.75
N ARG A 9 14.24 -1.55 -6.30
CA ARG A 9 14.01 -1.08 -4.93
C ARG A 9 12.52 -1.00 -4.60
N ILE A 10 11.69 -0.48 -5.50
CA ILE A 10 10.23 -0.44 -5.33
C ILE A 10 9.68 -1.85 -5.16
N ILE A 11 10.07 -2.78 -6.02
CA ILE A 11 9.60 -4.18 -5.98
C ILE A 11 9.99 -4.84 -4.65
N ILE A 12 11.25 -4.72 -4.22
CA ILE A 12 11.73 -5.30 -2.96
C ILE A 12 10.98 -4.70 -1.76
N LEU A 13 10.83 -3.38 -1.71
CA LEU A 13 10.10 -2.71 -0.63
C LEU A 13 8.63 -3.09 -0.62
N PHE A 14 8.00 -3.21 -1.78
CA PHE A 14 6.60 -3.61 -1.88
C PHE A 14 6.39 -5.05 -1.42
N LEU A 15 7.27 -5.97 -1.80
CA LEU A 15 7.19 -7.37 -1.34
C LEU A 15 7.38 -7.49 0.17
N LEU A 16 8.34 -6.76 0.75
CA LEU A 16 8.59 -6.78 2.20
C LEU A 16 7.43 -6.14 2.98
N ILE A 17 7.10 -4.88 2.67
CA ILE A 17 6.07 -4.14 3.40
C ILE A 17 4.69 -4.73 3.12
N GLY A 18 4.40 -5.06 1.86
CA GLY A 18 3.14 -5.65 1.45
C GLY A 18 2.93 -7.06 2.01
N GLY A 19 3.97 -7.89 2.05
CA GLY A 19 3.90 -9.22 2.68
C GLY A 19 3.61 -9.14 4.18
N ILE A 20 4.30 -8.24 4.90
CA ILE A 20 4.04 -8.01 6.34
C ILE A 20 2.62 -7.48 6.55
N ALA A 21 2.21 -6.47 5.77
CA ALA A 21 0.88 -5.88 5.88
C ALA A 21 -0.22 -6.91 5.58
N SER A 22 -0.04 -7.73 4.54
CA SER A 22 -0.98 -8.80 4.18
C SER A 22 -1.15 -9.78 5.33
N ASN A 23 -0.06 -10.27 5.91
CA ASN A 23 -0.13 -11.22 7.02
C ASN A 23 -0.85 -10.64 8.25
N ILE A 24 -0.57 -9.37 8.58
CA ILE A 24 -1.26 -8.66 9.67
C ILE A 24 -2.77 -8.56 9.38
N ILE A 25 -3.16 -8.13 8.19
CA ILE A 25 -4.56 -7.94 7.82
C ILE A 25 -5.30 -9.28 7.79
N THR A 26 -4.71 -10.33 7.20
CA THR A 26 -5.33 -11.66 7.15
C THR A 26 -5.53 -12.23 8.55
N ASN A 27 -4.56 -12.05 9.46
CA ASN A 27 -4.68 -12.48 10.84
C ASN A 27 -5.77 -11.70 11.60
N ILE A 28 -5.93 -10.40 11.33
CA ILE A 28 -7.04 -9.61 11.86
C ILE A 28 -8.36 -10.19 11.34
N TYR A 29 -8.50 -10.40 10.04
CA TYR A 29 -9.72 -10.89 9.42
C TYR A 29 -10.12 -12.29 9.93
N SER A 30 -9.15 -13.19 10.13
CA SER A 30 -9.42 -14.50 10.72
C SER A 30 -9.91 -14.43 12.16
N ASN A 31 -9.46 -13.44 12.95
CA ASN A 31 -9.98 -13.24 14.32
C ASN A 31 -11.44 -12.74 14.34
N PHE A 32 -11.96 -12.25 13.21
CA PHE A 32 -13.36 -11.83 13.04
C PHE A 32 -14.19 -12.83 12.22
N ASP A 33 -13.67 -14.04 11.96
CA ASP A 33 -14.32 -15.08 11.13
C ASP A 33 -14.71 -14.60 9.72
N ILE A 34 -13.99 -13.61 9.18
CA ILE A 34 -14.25 -13.03 7.86
C ILE A 34 -13.66 -13.93 6.77
N ASN A 35 -14.46 -14.29 5.76
CA ASN A 35 -13.97 -15.04 4.60
C ASN A 35 -13.05 -14.19 3.70
N ILE A 36 -11.74 -14.41 3.81
CA ILE A 36 -10.70 -13.65 3.11
C ILE A 36 -10.79 -13.80 1.59
N ASP A 37 -11.18 -14.97 1.07
CA ASP A 37 -11.18 -15.25 -0.37
C ASP A 37 -12.10 -14.32 -1.14
N SER A 38 -13.22 -13.92 -0.51
CA SER A 38 -14.20 -12.99 -1.10
C SER A 38 -13.68 -11.55 -1.18
N TYR A 39 -12.70 -11.18 -0.36
CA TYR A 39 -12.22 -9.81 -0.19
C TYR A 39 -10.72 -9.64 -0.47
N ILE A 40 -10.07 -10.68 -1.00
CA ILE A 40 -8.62 -10.68 -1.22
C ILE A 40 -8.17 -9.51 -2.09
N TRP A 41 -8.95 -9.16 -3.13
CA TRP A 41 -8.67 -8.02 -3.99
C TRP A 41 -8.74 -6.69 -3.25
N PHE A 42 -9.68 -6.53 -2.30
CA PHE A 42 -9.82 -5.33 -1.49
C PHE A 42 -8.59 -5.13 -0.61
N ILE A 43 -8.11 -6.22 0.02
CA ILE A 43 -6.90 -6.23 0.84
C ILE A 43 -5.68 -5.83 0.00
N HIS A 44 -5.50 -6.44 -1.17
CA HIS A 44 -4.36 -6.15 -2.05
C HIS A 44 -4.38 -4.70 -2.56
N THR A 45 -5.55 -4.19 -2.97
CA THR A 45 -5.70 -2.80 -3.42
C THR A 45 -5.42 -1.82 -2.27
N ALA A 46 -5.92 -2.09 -1.07
CA ALA A 46 -5.63 -1.25 0.11
C ALA A 46 -4.13 -1.20 0.42
N ILE A 47 -3.45 -2.36 0.45
CA ILE A 47 -2.00 -2.44 0.67
C ILE A 47 -1.26 -1.66 -0.41
N PHE A 48 -1.65 -1.81 -1.67
CA PHE A 48 -1.05 -1.08 -2.79
C PHE A 48 -1.20 0.43 -2.65
N LEU A 49 -2.40 0.92 -2.33
CA LEU A 49 -2.65 2.36 -2.12
C LEU A 49 -1.83 2.92 -0.96
N SER A 50 -1.83 2.23 0.18
CA SER A 50 -1.03 2.62 1.35
C SER A 50 0.45 2.66 1.04
N PHE A 51 0.97 1.63 0.36
CA PHE A 51 2.36 1.58 -0.05
C PHE A 51 2.70 2.69 -1.05
N PHE A 52 1.84 2.95 -2.02
CA PHE A 52 2.07 4.01 -3.01
C PHE A 52 2.22 5.37 -2.36
N VAL A 53 1.34 5.72 -1.41
CA VAL A 53 1.43 6.99 -0.65
C VAL A 53 2.72 7.02 0.18
N LEU A 54 3.03 5.95 0.92
CA LEU A 54 4.25 5.85 1.72
C LEU A 54 5.52 6.01 0.86
N TYR A 55 5.52 5.37 -0.30
CA TYR A 55 6.64 5.43 -1.22
C TYR A 55 6.80 6.83 -1.80
N ARG A 56 5.75 7.40 -2.39
CA ARG A 56 5.79 8.73 -3.01
C ARG A 56 6.13 9.85 -2.04
N ASN A 57 5.68 9.77 -0.78
CA ASN A 57 5.86 10.86 0.19
C ASN A 57 7.11 10.73 1.06
N LYS A 58 7.67 9.51 1.22
CA LYS A 58 8.80 9.26 2.13
C LYS A 58 9.91 8.43 1.48
N LEU A 59 9.63 7.21 1.04
CA LEU A 59 10.69 6.26 0.64
C LEU A 59 11.38 6.65 -0.69
N GLN A 60 10.67 7.33 -1.59
CA GLN A 60 11.24 7.82 -2.84
C GLN A 60 12.37 8.83 -2.60
N PHE A 61 12.32 9.60 -1.50
CA PHE A 61 13.33 10.62 -1.21
C PHE A 61 14.65 10.06 -0.69
N SER A 62 14.70 8.82 -0.22
CA SER A 62 15.96 8.13 0.11
C SER A 62 16.55 7.34 -1.06
N GLY A 63 15.97 7.43 -2.25
CA GLY A 63 16.42 6.72 -3.45
C GLY A 63 17.52 7.42 -4.22
N TRP A 64 17.94 6.79 -5.32
CA TRP A 64 19.00 7.30 -6.20
C TRP A 64 18.46 8.19 -7.33
N TYR A 65 17.13 8.26 -7.48
CA TYR A 65 16.48 9.07 -8.51
C TYR A 65 16.29 10.53 -8.07
N VAL A 66 16.91 11.46 -8.80
CA VAL A 66 16.85 12.93 -8.55
C VAL A 66 16.13 13.68 -9.69
N GLY A 67 15.33 12.97 -10.51
CA GLY A 67 14.65 13.58 -11.66
C GLY A 67 13.35 14.33 -11.31
N LYS A 68 12.75 14.97 -12.32
CA LYS A 68 11.54 15.82 -12.23
C LYS A 68 10.29 15.17 -11.59
N GLY A 69 10.27 13.85 -11.43
CA GLY A 69 9.18 13.11 -10.79
C GLY A 69 9.34 12.90 -9.27
N ARG A 70 10.38 13.46 -8.65
CA ARG A 70 10.67 13.34 -7.21
C ARG A 70 9.94 14.43 -6.41
N GLU A 71 8.63 14.40 -6.49
CA GLU A 71 7.75 15.32 -5.79
C GLU A 71 6.75 14.54 -4.93
N LYS A 72 6.45 15.07 -3.75
CA LYS A 72 5.42 14.49 -2.88
C LYS A 72 4.07 14.59 -3.57
N LEU A 73 3.18 13.67 -3.26
CA LEU A 73 1.78 13.84 -3.63
C LEU A 73 1.22 15.07 -2.89
N PRO A 74 0.29 15.82 -3.50
CA PRO A 74 -0.50 16.79 -2.78
C PRO A 74 -1.14 16.15 -1.54
N GLU A 75 -1.28 16.93 -0.46
CA GLU A 75 -1.82 16.43 0.81
C GLU A 75 -3.23 15.86 0.64
N THR A 76 -4.05 16.53 -0.18
CA THR A 76 -5.42 16.10 -0.51
C THR A 76 -5.44 14.74 -1.20
N VAL A 77 -4.57 14.52 -2.20
CA VAL A 77 -4.47 13.24 -2.91
C VAL A 77 -3.98 12.15 -1.97
N SER A 78 -2.99 12.45 -1.14
CA SER A 78 -2.49 11.51 -0.13
C SER A 78 -3.59 11.09 0.85
N ALA A 79 -4.36 12.06 1.36
CA ALA A 79 -5.46 11.82 2.27
C ALA A 79 -6.56 10.97 1.62
N VAL A 80 -6.96 11.30 0.38
CA VAL A 80 -7.98 10.53 -0.35
C VAL A 80 -7.54 9.09 -0.55
N LEU A 81 -6.30 8.85 -0.98
CA LEU A 81 -5.80 7.49 -1.20
C LEU A 81 -5.71 6.67 0.10
N ILE A 82 -5.30 7.29 1.20
CA ILE A 82 -5.28 6.64 2.51
C ILE A 82 -6.70 6.36 3.01
N CYS A 83 -7.63 7.32 2.88
CA CYS A 83 -9.04 7.10 3.23
C CYS A 83 -9.65 5.97 2.40
N SER A 84 -9.41 5.93 1.10
CA SER A 84 -9.88 4.84 0.23
C SER A 84 -9.29 3.49 0.63
N SER A 85 -8.00 3.44 1.00
CA SER A 85 -7.36 2.23 1.51
C SER A 85 -8.03 1.73 2.80
N ILE A 86 -8.28 2.64 3.75
CA ILE A 86 -8.97 2.31 5.00
C ILE A 86 -10.39 1.81 4.72
N LEU A 87 -11.14 2.50 3.87
CA LEU A 87 -12.50 2.08 3.48
C LEU A 87 -12.53 0.68 2.87
N LEU A 88 -11.59 0.37 1.97
CA LEU A 88 -11.47 -0.97 1.39
C LEU A 88 -11.26 -2.06 2.45
N LEU A 89 -10.51 -1.76 3.52
CA LEU A 89 -10.28 -2.70 4.62
C LEU A 89 -11.44 -2.80 5.61
N THR A 90 -12.32 -1.80 5.69
CA THR A 90 -13.46 -1.79 6.62
C THR A 90 -14.77 -2.24 5.98
N ILE A 91 -14.88 -2.29 4.64
CA ILE A 91 -16.06 -2.82 3.96
C ILE A 91 -16.42 -4.25 4.44
N PRO A 92 -15.49 -5.22 4.47
CA PRO A 92 -15.87 -6.60 4.79
C PRO A 92 -16.44 -6.77 6.20
N PRO A 93 -15.85 -6.20 7.28
CA PRO A 93 -16.44 -6.24 8.63
C PRO A 93 -17.81 -5.57 8.79
N ILE A 94 -18.21 -4.66 7.89
CA ILE A 94 -19.46 -3.89 8.03
C ILE A 94 -20.65 -4.59 7.38
N PHE A 95 -20.41 -5.38 6.33
CA PHE A 95 -21.45 -6.04 5.53
C PHE A 95 -21.56 -7.55 5.76
N ILE A 96 -20.89 -8.05 6.81
CA ILE A 96 -21.00 -9.42 7.36
C ILE A 96 -21.93 -9.37 8.57
#